data_AF-A0A523V056-F1
#
_entry.id   AF-A0A523V056-F1
#
_cell.length_a   1.000
_cell.length_b   1.000
_cell.length_c   1.000
_cell.angle_alpha   90.00
_cell.angle_beta   90.00
_cell.angle_gamma   90.00
#
_symmetry.space_group_name_H-M   'P 1'
#
loop_
_entity.id
_entity.type
_entity.pdbx_description
1 polymer ?
#
loop_
_entity_poly.entity_id
_entity_poly.type
_entity_poly.pdbx_seq_one_letter_code
_entity_poly.pdbx_strand_id
1 'polypeptide(L)'
;VTTFFGGLFGLCPAAALFGGEILFLGACLTRYVSLGSISGAVAAYAILIPLTILNGFPVEYLVYALVGAIFIIVVHRDNISRLMAGTERRIGERVNL
;
A
#
# COMPACT_ATOMS: atom_id res chain seq x y z
N VAL A 1 -3.59 2.80 6.26
CA VAL A 1 -2.63 3.08 5.16
C VAL A 1 -1.69 4.21 5.56
N THR A 2 -2.17 5.42 5.84
CA THR A 2 -1.31 6.56 6.22
C THR A 2 -0.41 6.29 7.42
N THR A 3 -0.92 5.72 8.51
CA THR A 3 -0.11 5.35 9.69
C THR A 3 0.99 4.35 9.36
N PHE A 4 0.70 3.39 8.49
CA PHE A 4 1.68 2.40 8.02
C PHE A 4 2.82 3.08 7.24
N PHE A 5 2.47 3.95 6.28
CA PHE A 5 3.48 4.69 5.52
C PHE A 5 4.25 5.70 6.37
N GLY A 6 3.61 6.34 7.36
CA GLY A 6 4.28 7.22 8.31
C GLY A 6 5.28 6.49 9.20
N GLY A 7 4.89 5.32 9.75
CA GLY A 7 5.81 4.48 10.52
C GLY A 7 6.94 3.93 9.66
N LEU A 8 6.63 3.46 8.44
CA LEU A 8 7.64 3.01 7.49
C LEU A 8 8.59 4.14 7.09
N PHE A 9 8.12 5.38 6.95
CA PHE A 9 8.99 6.52 6.65
C PHE A 9 9.98 6.79 7.78
N GLY A 10 9.58 6.59 9.04
CA GLY A 10 10.48 6.65 10.19
C GLY A 10 11.53 5.53 10.23
N LEU A 11 11.18 4.32 9.74
CA LEU A 11 12.09 3.17 9.72
C LEU A 11 13.02 3.15 8.49
N CYS A 12 12.44 3.34 7.31
CA CYS A 12 13.09 3.31 6.01
C CYS A 12 12.40 4.28 5.05
N PRO A 13 12.86 5.55 4.97
CA PRO A 13 12.28 6.56 4.08
C PRO A 13 12.23 6.10 2.62
N ALA A 14 13.26 5.40 2.13
CA ALA A 14 13.32 4.92 0.75
C ALA A 14 12.19 3.93 0.41
N ALA A 15 11.91 2.97 1.29
CA ALA A 15 10.82 2.02 1.10
C ALA A 15 9.44 2.69 1.18
N ALA A 16 9.28 3.64 2.10
CA ALA A 16 8.05 4.42 2.23
C ALA A 16 7.76 5.28 1.00
N LEU A 17 8.78 5.95 0.46
CA LEU A 17 8.66 6.75 -0.76
C LEU A 17 8.34 5.87 -1.96
N PHE A 18 9.03 4.74 -2.13
CA PHE A 18 8.77 3.82 -3.23
C PHE A 18 7.33 3.27 -3.19
N GLY A 19 6.87 2.76 -2.04
CA GLY A 19 5.49 2.29 -1.91
C GLY A 19 4.47 3.41 -2.03
N GLY A 20 4.79 4.61 -1.53
CA GLY A 20 3.95 5.80 -1.62
C GLY A 20 3.78 6.29 -3.05
N GLU A 21 4.83 6.21 -3.87
CA GLU A 21 4.78 6.52 -5.29
C GLU A 21 3.87 5.52 -6.04
N ILE A 22 4.01 4.22 -5.78
CA ILE A 22 3.13 3.20 -6.36
C ILE A 22 1.67 3.41 -5.93
N LEU A 23 1.44 3.82 -4.68
CA LEU A 23 0.10 4.19 -4.21
C LEU A 23 -0.44 5.38 -4.99
N PHE A 24 0.33 6.45 -5.08
CA PHE A 24 -0.08 7.69 -5.72
C PHE A 24 -0.39 7.47 -7.21
N LEU A 25 0.55 6.88 -7.95
CA LEU A 25 0.38 6.57 -9.36
C LEU A 25 -0.76 5.58 -9.57
N GLY A 26 -0.85 4.52 -8.76
CA GLY A 26 -1.93 3.54 -8.82
C GLY A 26 -3.31 4.18 -8.62
N ALA A 27 -3.45 5.04 -7.61
CA ALA A 27 -4.69 5.74 -7.34
C ALA A 27 -5.04 6.76 -8.44
N CYS A 28 -4.06 7.49 -8.98
CA CYS A 28 -4.28 8.45 -10.06
C CYS A 28 -4.68 7.78 -11.38
N LEU A 29 -3.97 6.73 -11.79
CA LEU A 29 -4.20 6.04 -13.06
C LEU A 29 -5.50 5.24 -13.05
N THR A 30 -5.79 4.54 -11.96
CA THR A 30 -6.97 3.67 -11.87
C THR A 30 -8.20 4.40 -11.32
N ARG A 31 -8.01 5.57 -10.72
CA ARG A 31 -9.03 6.30 -9.94
C ARG A 31 -9.59 5.50 -8.75
N TYR A 32 -8.90 4.45 -8.30
CA TYR A 32 -9.26 3.69 -7.10
C TYR A 32 -8.20 3.85 -6.01
N VAL A 33 -8.56 4.53 -4.91
CA VAL A 33 -7.66 4.71 -3.76
C VAL A 33 -7.33 3.38 -3.09
N SER A 34 -8.30 2.46 -3.03
CA SER A 34 -8.12 1.13 -2.44
C SER A 34 -7.09 0.31 -3.20
N LEU A 35 -7.17 0.30 -4.53
CA LEU A 35 -6.20 -0.40 -5.37
C LEU A 35 -4.79 0.17 -5.21
N GLY A 36 -4.64 1.50 -5.28
CA GLY A 36 -3.35 2.16 -5.02
C GLY A 36 -2.80 1.87 -3.62
N SER A 37 -3.65 1.90 -2.60
CA SER A 37 -3.23 1.64 -1.22
C SER A 37 -2.70 0.23 -1.01
N ILE A 38 -3.38 -0.76 -1.58
CA ILE A 38 -2.97 -2.17 -1.51
C ILE A 38 -1.68 -2.37 -2.30
N SER A 39 -1.62 -1.88 -3.55
CA SER A 39 -0.43 -2.04 -4.39
C SER A 39 0.79 -1.35 -3.79
N GLY A 40 0.63 -0.15 -3.22
CA GLY A 40 1.70 0.57 -2.55
C GLY A 40 2.24 -0.16 -1.32
N ALA A 41 1.36 -0.73 -0.48
CA ALA A 41 1.78 -1.50 0.68
C ALA A 41 2.54 -2.79 0.28
N VAL A 42 2.07 -3.48 -0.75
CA VAL A 42 2.75 -4.67 -1.31
C VAL A 42 4.10 -4.28 -1.92
N ALA A 43 4.18 -3.17 -2.65
CA ALA A 43 5.42 -2.67 -3.23
C ALA A 43 6.45 -2.29 -2.16
N ALA A 44 6.01 -1.67 -1.07
CA ALA A 44 6.86 -1.34 0.08
C ALA A 44 7.48 -2.59 0.72
N TYR A 45 6.69 -3.66 0.88
CA TYR A 45 7.20 -4.95 1.33
C TYR A 45 8.16 -5.58 0.32
N ALA A 46 7.80 -5.56 -0.97
CA ALA A 46 8.59 -6.16 -2.04
C ALA A 46 9.98 -5.54 -2.18
N ILE A 47 10.11 -4.21 -2.07
CA ILE A 47 11.41 -3.54 -2.14
C ILE A 47 12.27 -3.79 -0.89
N LEU A 48 11.66 -4.04 0.26
CA LEU A 48 12.40 -4.37 1.48
C LEU A 48 13.06 -5.75 1.43
N ILE A 49 12.56 -6.69 0.62
CA ILE A 49 13.17 -8.02 0.47
C ILE A 49 14.63 -7.91 -0.02
N PRO A 50 14.93 -7.33 -1.19
CA PRO A 50 16.32 -7.18 -1.64
C PRO A 50 17.13 -6.22 -0.77
N LEU A 51 16.51 -5.18 -0.16
CA LEU A 51 17.22 -4.33 0.79
C LEU A 51 17.69 -5.10 2.03
N THR A 52 16.85 -6.02 2.54
CA THR A 52 17.20 -6.90 3.67
C THR A 52 18.29 -7.88 3.25
N ILE A 53 18.11 -8.59 2.13
CA ILE A 53 19.03 -9.67 1.71
C ILE A 53 20.39 -9.13 1.24
N LEU A 54 20.40 -8.04 0.47
CA LEU A 54 21.62 -7.55 -0.20
C LEU A 54 22.30 -6.41 0.56
N ASN A 55 21.53 -5.58 1.28
CA ASN A 55 22.05 -4.40 1.96
C ASN A 55 22.05 -4.54 3.49
N GLY A 56 21.64 -5.70 4.01
CA GLY A 56 21.66 -5.99 5.45
C GLY A 56 20.69 -5.15 6.27
N PHE A 57 19.58 -4.70 5.67
CA PHE A 57 18.55 -3.99 6.42
C PHE A 57 17.97 -4.88 7.53
N PRO A 58 17.59 -4.32 8.69
CA PRO A 58 17.03 -5.09 9.80
C PRO A 58 15.77 -5.87 9.38
N VAL A 59 15.71 -7.15 9.74
CA VAL A 59 14.57 -8.04 9.40
C VAL A 59 13.25 -7.55 10.00
N GLU A 60 13.32 -6.80 11.09
CA GLU A 60 12.20 -6.15 11.76
C GLU A 60 11.45 -5.21 10.82
N TYR A 61 12.14 -4.57 9.87
CA TYR A 61 11.49 -3.70 8.88
C TYR A 61 10.67 -4.51 7.88
N LEU A 62 11.19 -5.68 7.49
CA LEU A 62 10.50 -6.62 6.62
C LEU A 62 9.26 -7.20 7.32
N VAL A 63 9.39 -7.56 8.60
CA VAL A 63 8.26 -8.02 9.43
C VAL A 63 7.21 -6.93 9.61
N TYR A 64 7.63 -5.69 9.91
CA TYR A 64 6.74 -4.54 10.00
C TYR A 64 5.96 -4.34 8.69
N ALA A 65 6.66 -4.36 7.54
CA ALA A 65 6.06 -4.21 6.23
C ALA A 65 5.08 -5.35 5.89
N LEU A 66 5.44 -6.60 6.23
CA LEU A 66 4.58 -7.76 6.01
C LEU A 66 3.27 -7.67 6.81
N VAL A 67 3.38 -7.42 8.12
CA VAL A 67 2.23 -7.30 9.01
C VAL A 67 1.34 -6.13 8.58
N GLY A 68 1.96 -4.99 8.26
CA GLY A 68 1.26 -3.82 7.75
C GLY A 68 0.53 -4.06 6.43
N ALA A 69 1.18 -4.74 5.46
CA ALA A 69 0.57 -5.08 4.19
C ALA A 69 -0.61 -6.05 4.36
N ILE A 70 -0.46 -7.10 5.17
CA ILE A 70 -1.54 -8.04 5.50
C ILE A 70 -2.71 -7.29 6.14
N PHE A 71 -2.44 -6.46 7.15
CA PHE A 71 -3.48 -5.68 7.82
C PHE A 71 -4.23 -4.75 6.86
N ILE A 72 -3.50 -4.06 5.96
CA ILE A 72 -4.10 -3.22 4.92
C ILE A 72 -5.00 -4.04 4.01
N ILE A 73 -4.57 -5.21 3.55
CA ILE A 73 -5.38 -6.11 2.71
C ILE A 73 -6.66 -6.53 3.45
N VAL A 74 -6.56 -6.95 4.71
CA VAL A 74 -7.72 -7.38 5.51
C VAL A 74 -8.74 -6.25 5.69
N VAL A 75 -8.26 -5.03 5.99
CA VAL A 75 -9.14 -3.86 6.14
C VAL A 75 -9.80 -3.48 4.81
N HIS A 76 -9.14 -3.72 3.68
CA HIS A 76 -9.69 -3.44 2.35
C HIS A 76 -10.44 -4.63 1.72
N ARG A 77 -10.69 -5.73 2.43
CA ARG A 77 -11.37 -6.92 1.85
C ARG A 77 -12.71 -6.57 1.17
N ASP A 78 -13.48 -5.65 1.76
CA ASP A 78 -14.78 -5.25 1.21
C ASP A 78 -14.59 -4.41 -0.07
N ASN A 79 -13.56 -3.57 -0.09
CA ASN A 79 -13.14 -2.79 -1.27
C ASN A 79 -12.62 -3.70 -2.38
N ILE A 80 -11.88 -4.77 -2.04
CA ILE A 80 -11.41 -5.78 -2.99
C ILE A 80 -12.60 -6.49 -3.64
N SER A 81 -13.60 -6.88 -2.85
CA SER A 81 -14.85 -7.46 -3.37
C SER A 81 -15.54 -6.52 -4.36
N ARG A 82 -15.69 -5.23 -4.00
CA ARG A 82 -16.27 -4.22 -4.89
C ARG A 82 -15.41 -3.92 -6.12
N LEU A 83 -14.08 -3.98 -6.01
CA LEU A 83 -13.18 -3.84 -7.16
C LEU A 83 -13.39 -4.97 -8.16
N MET A 84 -13.46 -6.22 -7.68
CA MET A 84 -13.74 -7.39 -8.53
C MET A 84 -15.14 -7.34 -9.15
N ALA A 85 -16.13 -6.79 -8.44
CA ALA A 85 -17.48 -6.59 -8.94
C ALA A 85 -17.64 -5.34 -9.82
N GLY A 86 -16.60 -4.50 -9.95
CA GLY A 86 -16.67 -3.23 -10.67
C GLY A 86 -17.54 -2.15 -10.01
N THR A 87 -17.88 -2.31 -8.73
CA THR A 87 -18.75 -1.42 -7.94
C THR A 87 -18.00 -0.57 -6.93
N GLU A 88 -16.67 -0.64 -6.91
CA GLU A 88 -15.86 0.20 -6.04
C GLU A 88 -15.94 1.67 -6.48
N ARG A 89 -16.03 2.57 -5.51
CA ARG A 89 -16.15 4.00 -5.75
C ARG A 89 -14.88 4.57 -6.40
N ARG A 90 -15.04 5.32 -7.48
CA ARG A 90 -13.94 6.05 -8.13
C ARG A 90 -13.72 7.43 -7.51
N ILE A 91 -12.48 7.91 -7.53
CA ILE A 91 -12.14 9.29 -7.20
C ILE A 91 -12.92 10.22 -8.13
N GLY A 92 -13.68 11.15 -7.56
CA GLY A 92 -14.51 12.11 -8.29
C GLY A 92 -15.91 11.60 -8.65
N GLU A 93 -16.29 10.39 -8.25
CA GLU A 93 -17.65 9.90 -8.40
C GLU A 93 -18.59 10.60 -7.40
N ARG A 94 -19.67 11.18 -7.94
CA ARG A 94 -20.69 11.89 -7.16
C ARG A 94 -21.59 10.88 -6.47
N VAL A 95 -21.82 11.08 -5.17
CA VAL A 95 -22.86 10.36 -4.44
C VAL A 95 -24.17 11.01 -4.82
N ASN A 96 -25.03 10.31 -5.57
CA ASN A 96 -26.42 10.74 -5.71
C ASN A 96 -27.13 10.43 -4.39
N LEU A 97 -27.49 11.48 -3.66
CA LEU A 97 -28.33 11.42 -2.46
C LEU A 97 -29.80 11.24 -2.83
#